data_AF-A0A536SEK8-F1
#
_entry.id   AF-A0A536SEK8-F1
#
_cell.length_a   1.000
_cell.length_b   1.000
_cell.length_c   1.000
_cell.angle_alpha   90.00
_cell.angle_beta   90.00
_cell.angle_gamma   90.00
#
_symmetry.space_group_name_H-M   'P 1'
#
loop_
_entity.id
_entity.type
_entity.pdbx_description
1 polymer ?
#
loop_
_entity_poly.entity_id
_entity_poly.type
_entity_poly.pdbx_seq_one_letter_code
_entity_poly.pdbx_strand_id
1 'polypeptide(L)'
;RGRSVPAQPAPTPLLGGSSLETVEDLFRRLEQLNEIGAALSQEKNTDHLLEKILLAAGEPIPLDKLGLSPTNLPKLKDAVSKPYGLFFVCGPTGSGKTTTLHSVLGFLNTPDTKIWTAEDPVEITQKGLRQVQVNKKAGLNFDTIMKSFLRADPDIIMVGEMRDKETTGTGIEASLTGHLVFATLHTNSAPESIIRLLDMGMDPFNFADALLGILAQRLAKRLCGKCKQAYAPGAEEVRQILQEYCSELLNTAPFKKDAKSAYENVYRDLVKSYAGDRGQFTLYKARGCEACGNTGYKGRVGLHELLIASDPIKKLIQEHARVAEILAVCLEEGMRTLKMDGIEKVLQGITDMPQVRAVCIK
;
A
#
# COMPACT_ATOMS: atom_id res chain seq x y z
N ARG A 1 -62.34 -8.38 61.75
CA ARG A 1 -62.11 -9.28 60.60
C ARG A 1 -61.65 -8.38 59.45
N GLY A 2 -60.38 -8.12 59.19
CA GLY A 2 -59.24 -9.04 59.16
C GLY A 2 -59.11 -9.65 57.77
N ARG A 3 -58.66 -8.88 56.77
CA ARG A 3 -58.01 -9.38 55.54
C ARG A 3 -56.96 -8.38 55.08
N SER A 4 -55.71 -8.79 55.27
CA SER A 4 -54.46 -8.19 54.84
C SER A 4 -54.25 -8.36 53.33
N VAL A 5 -53.86 -7.28 52.65
CA VAL A 5 -53.35 -7.28 51.28
C VAL A 5 -51.82 -7.12 51.36
N PRO A 6 -51.02 -7.89 50.61
CA PRO A 6 -49.56 -7.87 50.75
C PRO A 6 -48.94 -6.64 50.11
N ALA A 7 -47.98 -6.04 50.81
CA ALA A 7 -47.21 -4.88 50.38
C ALA A 7 -46.29 -5.23 49.19
N GLN A 8 -46.30 -4.37 48.17
CA GLN A 8 -45.30 -4.37 47.10
C GLN A 8 -43.95 -3.89 47.65
N PRO A 9 -42.81 -4.47 47.25
CA PRO A 9 -41.51 -3.98 47.67
C PRO A 9 -41.19 -2.66 46.94
N ALA A 10 -40.77 -1.66 47.72
CA ALA A 10 -40.21 -0.42 47.21
C ALA A 10 -38.92 -0.68 46.43
N PRO A 11 -38.58 0.13 45.41
CA PRO A 11 -37.34 -0.01 44.68
C PRO A 11 -36.14 0.29 45.59
N THR A 12 -35.23 -0.67 45.67
CA THR A 12 -33.92 -0.56 46.32
C THR A 12 -33.11 0.59 45.69
N PRO A 13 -32.34 1.38 46.45
CA PRO A 13 -31.55 2.48 45.90
C PRO A 13 -30.46 1.94 44.98
N LEU A 14 -30.34 2.51 43.77
CA LEU A 14 -29.19 2.28 42.91
C LEU A 14 -27.93 2.77 43.64
N LEU A 15 -27.09 1.80 43.98
CA LEU A 15 -25.76 1.95 44.55
C LEU A 15 -24.92 2.92 43.71
N GLY A 16 -24.32 3.89 44.39
CA GLY A 16 -23.05 4.46 43.96
C GLY A 16 -22.01 3.34 43.87
N GLY A 17 -21.30 3.30 42.75
CA GLY A 17 -20.26 2.33 42.48
C GLY A 17 -19.49 2.76 41.24
N SER A 18 -18.49 3.61 41.46
CA SER A 18 -17.42 3.86 40.50
C SER A 18 -16.71 2.54 40.18
N SER A 19 -16.88 2.04 38.96
CA SER A 19 -15.98 1.05 38.37
C SER A 19 -15.66 1.52 36.96
N LEU A 20 -14.42 2.00 36.78
CA LEU A 20 -13.76 1.99 35.48
C LEU A 20 -13.93 0.58 34.91
N GLU A 21 -14.67 0.43 33.80
CA GLU A 21 -14.63 -0.81 33.02
C GLU A 21 -13.16 -1.10 32.73
N THR A 22 -12.68 -2.26 33.20
CA THR A 22 -11.30 -2.67 32.93
C THR A 22 -11.17 -3.00 31.45
N VAL A 23 -10.01 -2.72 30.87
CA VAL A 23 -9.72 -2.98 29.44
C VAL A 23 -10.01 -4.45 29.07
N GLU A 24 -9.83 -5.38 30.02
CA GLU A 24 -10.18 -6.81 29.87
C GLU A 24 -11.67 -7.07 29.66
N ASP A 25 -12.58 -6.31 30.29
CA ASP A 25 -14.03 -6.45 30.07
C ASP A 25 -14.44 -5.96 28.67
N LEU A 26 -13.74 -4.95 28.15
CA LEU A 26 -13.93 -4.48 26.78
C LEU A 26 -13.44 -5.54 25.77
N PHE A 27 -12.30 -6.19 26.03
CA PHE A 27 -11.75 -7.27 25.21
C PHE A 27 -12.65 -8.51 25.18
N ARG A 28 -13.19 -8.94 26.33
CA ARG A 28 -14.13 -10.08 26.39
C ARG A 28 -15.42 -9.82 25.61
N ARG A 29 -15.92 -8.58 25.64
CA ARG A 29 -17.06 -8.16 24.81
C ARG A 29 -16.73 -8.13 23.33
N LEU A 30 -15.53 -7.72 22.94
CA LEU A 30 -15.07 -7.75 21.55
C LEU A 30 -14.93 -9.18 21.01
N GLU A 31 -14.41 -10.12 21.82
CA GLU A 31 -14.36 -11.53 21.47
C GLU A 31 -15.77 -12.13 21.28
N GLN A 32 -16.70 -11.86 22.22
CA GLN A 32 -18.09 -12.27 22.08
C GLN A 32 -18.79 -11.66 20.85
N LEU A 33 -18.52 -10.39 20.54
CA LEU A 33 -19.09 -9.73 19.36
C LEU A 33 -18.52 -10.29 18.05
N ASN A 34 -17.26 -10.72 18.04
CA ASN A 34 -16.66 -11.41 16.89
C ASN A 34 -17.26 -12.81 16.68
N GLU A 35 -17.54 -13.56 17.75
CA GLU A 35 -18.24 -14.85 17.67
C GLU A 35 -19.69 -14.71 17.18
N ILE A 36 -20.41 -13.67 17.66
CA ILE A 36 -21.77 -13.36 17.22
C ILE A 36 -21.77 -12.84 15.77
N GLY A 37 -20.76 -12.07 15.37
CA GLY A 37 -20.57 -11.62 13.98
C GLY A 37 -20.36 -12.78 13.01
N ALA A 38 -19.61 -13.81 13.43
CA ALA A 38 -19.45 -15.05 12.68
C ALA A 38 -20.76 -15.85 12.57
N ALA A 39 -21.61 -15.82 13.60
CA ALA A 39 -22.91 -16.51 13.61
C ALA A 39 -24.00 -15.82 12.77
N LEU A 40 -24.01 -14.48 12.72
CA LEU A 40 -25.03 -13.69 11.99
C LEU A 40 -24.81 -13.61 10.46
N SER A 41 -23.65 -14.07 9.96
CA SER A 41 -23.36 -14.14 8.52
C SER A 41 -24.10 -15.27 7.80
N GLN A 42 -24.78 -16.17 8.52
CA GLN A 42 -25.44 -17.33 7.91
C GLN A 42 -26.84 -17.07 7.30
N GLU A 43 -27.40 -15.87 7.43
CA GLU A 43 -28.73 -15.55 6.86
C GLU A 43 -28.71 -14.31 5.95
N LYS A 44 -28.31 -14.48 4.68
CA LYS A 44 -28.83 -13.75 3.48
C LYS A 44 -28.23 -14.29 2.17
N ASN A 45 -29.10 -14.85 1.34
CA ASN A 45 -28.76 -15.84 0.30
C ASN A 45 -28.53 -15.25 -1.13
N THR A 46 -27.80 -14.14 -1.26
CA THR A 46 -27.38 -13.63 -2.59
C THR A 46 -26.07 -12.87 -2.57
N ASP A 47 -25.78 -12.11 -1.50
CA ASP A 47 -24.48 -11.43 -1.31
C ASP A 47 -23.34 -12.40 -0.96
N HIS A 48 -23.68 -13.56 -0.39
CA HIS A 48 -22.71 -14.54 0.10
C HIS A 48 -21.91 -15.22 -1.03
N LEU A 49 -22.43 -15.24 -2.27
CA LEU A 49 -21.70 -15.74 -3.44
C LEU A 49 -20.64 -14.74 -3.94
N LEU A 50 -20.94 -13.43 -3.85
CA LEU A 50 -20.00 -12.35 -4.16
C LEU A 50 -18.90 -12.24 -3.09
N GLU A 51 -19.27 -12.35 -1.80
CA GLU A 51 -18.31 -12.44 -0.69
C GLU A 51 -17.41 -13.68 -0.81
N LYS A 52 -17.95 -14.86 -1.14
CA LYS A 52 -17.13 -16.07 -1.33
C LYS A 52 -16.17 -15.99 -2.52
N ILE A 53 -16.50 -15.24 -3.57
CA ILE A 53 -15.59 -15.02 -4.71
C ILE A 53 -14.47 -14.03 -4.34
N LEU A 54 -14.71 -13.12 -3.38
CA LEU A 54 -13.72 -12.20 -2.83
C LEU A 54 -12.84 -12.84 -1.74
N LEU A 55 -13.42 -13.73 -0.91
CA LEU A 55 -12.78 -14.39 0.22
C LEU A 55 -12.21 -15.76 -0.16
N ALA A 56 -11.33 -15.80 -1.17
CA ALA A 56 -10.27 -16.79 -1.11
C ALA A 56 -9.27 -16.27 -0.08
N ALA A 57 -9.39 -16.72 1.18
CA ALA A 57 -8.41 -16.50 2.24
C ALA A 57 -7.08 -17.12 1.79
N GLY A 58 -6.36 -16.38 0.95
CA GLY A 58 -5.07 -16.75 0.41
C GLY A 58 -4.00 -16.33 1.40
N GLU A 59 -3.01 -17.20 1.60
CA GLU A 59 -1.80 -16.81 2.31
C GLU A 59 -1.20 -15.54 1.68
N PRO A 60 -0.66 -14.62 2.48
CA PRO A 60 -0.02 -13.41 1.98
C PRO A 60 1.06 -13.78 0.96
N ILE A 61 1.11 -13.03 -0.14
CA ILE A 61 2.15 -13.23 -1.15
C ILE A 61 3.50 -12.93 -0.49
N PRO A 62 4.52 -13.80 -0.61
CA PRO A 62 5.85 -13.48 -0.11
C PRO A 62 6.37 -12.18 -0.73
N LEU A 63 7.02 -11.32 0.06
CA LEU A 63 7.50 -10.00 -0.38
C LEU A 63 8.34 -10.07 -1.67
N ASP A 64 9.19 -11.08 -1.80
CA ASP A 64 10.06 -11.31 -2.96
C ASP A 64 9.29 -11.71 -4.23
N LYS A 65 8.02 -12.10 -4.11
CA LYS A 65 7.14 -12.49 -5.21
C LYS A 65 6.21 -11.37 -5.68
N LEU A 66 6.27 -10.17 -5.09
CA LEU A 66 5.47 -9.01 -5.52
C LEU A 66 5.87 -8.45 -6.90
N GLY A 67 7.06 -8.79 -7.41
CA GLY A 67 7.56 -8.26 -8.68
C GLY A 67 8.09 -6.82 -8.56
N LEU A 68 8.66 -6.49 -7.40
CA LEU A 68 9.50 -5.31 -7.21
C LEU A 68 10.78 -5.46 -8.04
N SER A 69 11.29 -4.35 -8.58
CA SER A 69 12.54 -4.35 -9.32
C SER A 69 13.73 -4.70 -8.40
N PRO A 70 14.87 -5.19 -8.93
CA PRO A 70 16.08 -5.43 -8.15
C PRO A 70 16.57 -4.18 -7.40
N THR A 71 16.20 -2.98 -7.86
CA THR A 71 16.50 -1.71 -7.20
C THR A 71 15.53 -1.41 -6.06
N ASN A 72 14.23 -1.67 -6.24
CA ASN A 72 13.21 -1.31 -5.26
C ASN A 72 13.11 -2.31 -4.11
N LEU A 73 13.28 -3.61 -4.35
CA LEU A 73 13.10 -4.64 -3.32
C LEU A 73 14.06 -4.46 -2.12
N PRO A 74 15.38 -4.25 -2.30
CA PRO A 74 16.29 -4.01 -1.18
C PRO A 74 15.98 -2.70 -0.45
N LYS A 75 15.69 -1.63 -1.19
CA LYS A 75 15.31 -0.33 -0.61
C LYS A 75 14.05 -0.42 0.23
N LEU A 76 13.04 -1.16 -0.25
CA LEU A 76 11.81 -1.41 0.51
C LEU A 76 12.12 -2.19 1.78
N LYS A 77 12.88 -3.30 1.68
CA LYS A 77 13.26 -4.11 2.84
C LYS A 77 14.00 -3.29 3.90
N ASP A 78 14.95 -2.44 3.50
CA ASP A 78 15.67 -1.56 4.43
C ASP A 78 14.72 -0.55 5.11
N ALA A 79 13.82 0.07 4.35
CA ALA A 79 12.88 1.06 4.87
C ALA A 79 11.87 0.44 5.85
N VAL A 80 11.29 -0.72 5.54
CA VAL A 80 10.28 -1.37 6.40
C VAL A 80 10.88 -2.14 7.57
N SER A 81 12.20 -2.31 7.61
CA SER A 81 12.91 -2.94 8.75
C SER A 81 13.44 -1.93 9.77
N LYS A 82 13.14 -0.63 9.59
CA LYS A 82 13.48 0.38 10.60
C LYS A 82 12.68 0.11 11.88
N PRO A 83 13.24 0.42 13.06
CA PRO A 83 12.59 0.11 14.34
C PRO A 83 11.26 0.86 14.53
N TYR A 84 11.14 2.06 13.97
CA TYR A 84 9.95 2.89 14.04
C TYR A 84 9.88 3.81 12.83
N GLY A 85 8.72 4.43 12.65
CA GLY A 85 8.46 5.38 11.57
C GLY A 85 7.21 5.03 10.79
N LEU A 86 6.91 5.84 9.78
CA LEU A 86 5.68 5.78 9.02
C LEU A 86 5.97 5.40 7.56
N PHE A 87 5.34 4.34 7.07
CA PHE A 87 5.46 3.90 5.69
C PHE A 87 4.10 3.77 5.02
N PHE A 88 3.93 4.41 3.87
CA PHE A 88 2.67 4.38 3.13
C PHE A 88 2.74 3.51 1.89
N VAL A 89 1.63 2.84 1.58
CA VAL A 89 1.40 2.26 0.26
C VAL A 89 0.22 2.99 -0.38
N CYS A 90 0.41 3.58 -1.55
CA CYS A 90 -0.62 4.40 -2.18
C CYS A 90 -1.00 3.96 -3.59
N GLY A 91 -2.18 4.39 -4.02
CA GLY A 91 -2.78 4.02 -5.30
C GLY A 91 -4.31 3.89 -5.25
N PRO A 92 -4.94 3.67 -6.41
CA PRO A 92 -6.38 3.58 -6.54
C PRO A 92 -6.91 2.27 -5.91
N THR A 93 -8.23 2.12 -5.88
CA THR A 93 -8.84 0.82 -5.57
C THR A 93 -8.39 -0.25 -6.56
N GLY A 94 -8.15 -1.46 -6.05
CA GLY A 94 -7.72 -2.60 -6.89
C GLY A 94 -6.27 -2.55 -7.37
N SER A 95 -5.44 -1.60 -6.90
CA SER A 95 -4.00 -1.59 -7.24
C SER A 95 -3.15 -2.54 -6.41
N GLY A 96 -3.74 -3.30 -5.48
CA GLY A 96 -3.01 -4.29 -4.66
C GLY A 96 -2.29 -3.73 -3.43
N LYS A 97 -2.69 -2.54 -2.93
CA LYS A 97 -2.10 -1.93 -1.71
C LYS A 97 -2.16 -2.87 -0.50
N THR A 98 -3.34 -3.41 -0.22
CA THR A 98 -3.59 -4.35 0.88
C THR A 98 -2.71 -5.59 0.75
N THR A 99 -2.62 -6.16 -0.46
CA THR A 99 -1.72 -7.29 -0.75
C THR A 99 -0.26 -6.97 -0.43
N THR A 100 0.22 -5.80 -0.85
CA THR A 100 1.60 -5.37 -0.58
C THR A 100 1.86 -5.12 0.89
N LEU A 101 0.94 -4.48 1.61
CA LEU A 101 1.05 -4.30 3.06
C LEU A 101 1.11 -5.64 3.79
N HIS A 102 0.19 -6.57 3.49
CA HIS A 102 0.20 -7.90 4.11
C HIS A 102 1.47 -8.69 3.75
N SER A 103 2.06 -8.48 2.57
CA SER A 103 3.36 -9.08 2.21
C SER A 103 4.51 -8.51 3.05
N VAL A 104 4.48 -7.20 3.35
CA VAL A 104 5.44 -6.55 4.25
C VAL A 104 5.25 -7.04 5.69
N LEU A 105 4.01 -7.10 6.17
CA LEU A 105 3.72 -7.62 7.51
C LEU A 105 4.15 -9.09 7.63
N GLY A 106 3.92 -9.92 6.60
CA GLY A 106 4.41 -11.30 6.53
C GLY A 106 5.93 -11.41 6.60
N PHE A 107 6.66 -10.45 6.02
CA PHE A 107 8.12 -10.38 6.12
C PHE A 107 8.60 -10.00 7.54
N LEU A 108 7.85 -9.16 8.25
CA LEU A 108 8.16 -8.69 9.61
C LEU A 108 7.58 -9.58 10.72
N ASN A 109 6.75 -10.57 10.37
CA ASN A 109 6.02 -11.41 11.31
C ASN A 109 6.94 -12.45 11.97
N THR A 110 7.55 -12.05 13.08
CA THR A 110 8.32 -12.96 13.96
C THR A 110 7.55 -13.23 15.25
N PRO A 111 7.85 -14.34 15.97
CA PRO A 111 7.17 -14.65 17.24
C PRO A 111 7.26 -13.55 18.30
N ASP A 112 8.31 -12.73 18.24
CA ASP A 112 8.59 -11.66 19.21
C ASP A 112 8.00 -10.31 18.79
N THR A 113 7.39 -10.21 17.59
CA THR A 113 6.83 -8.95 17.07
C THR A 113 5.30 -8.92 17.20
N LYS A 114 4.78 -7.94 17.95
CA LYS A 114 3.34 -7.73 18.16
C LYS A 114 2.78 -6.82 17.07
N ILE A 115 2.17 -7.45 16.06
CA ILE A 115 1.54 -6.75 14.94
C ILE A 115 0.03 -6.61 15.16
N TRP A 116 -0.48 -5.38 15.11
CA TRP A 116 -1.90 -5.04 15.20
C TRP A 116 -2.38 -4.37 13.93
N THR A 117 -3.55 -4.77 13.41
CA THR A 117 -4.11 -4.18 12.18
C THR A 117 -5.54 -3.69 12.41
N ALA A 118 -5.88 -2.53 11.84
CA ALA A 118 -7.25 -2.01 11.76
C ALA A 118 -7.67 -2.00 10.28
N GLU A 119 -8.72 -2.72 9.89
CA GLU A 119 -9.09 -2.93 8.48
C GLU A 119 -10.62 -2.78 8.25
N ASP A 120 -11.06 -2.39 7.05
CA ASP A 120 -12.48 -2.17 6.70
C ASP A 120 -12.81 -2.71 5.29
N PRO A 121 -13.11 -4.01 5.11
CA PRO A 121 -13.02 -5.13 6.06
C PRO A 121 -11.64 -5.81 6.06
N VAL A 122 -11.45 -6.86 6.87
CA VAL A 122 -10.25 -7.71 6.81
C VAL A 122 -10.33 -8.60 5.57
N GLU A 123 -9.45 -8.37 4.59
CA GLU A 123 -9.44 -9.12 3.32
C GLU A 123 -8.51 -10.36 3.34
N ILE A 124 -7.37 -10.26 4.04
CA ILE A 124 -6.33 -11.29 4.09
C ILE A 124 -6.12 -11.66 5.55
N THR A 125 -6.38 -12.92 5.91
CA THR A 125 -6.11 -13.41 7.27
C THR A 125 -4.69 -13.93 7.36
N GLN A 126 -3.96 -13.52 8.41
CA GLN A 126 -2.57 -13.91 8.60
C GLN A 126 -2.31 -14.31 10.05
N LYS A 127 -1.82 -15.53 10.22
CA LYS A 127 -1.47 -16.05 11.55
C LYS A 127 -0.36 -15.21 12.19
N GLY A 128 -0.50 -14.90 13.48
CA GLY A 128 0.45 -14.09 14.25
C GLY A 128 0.07 -12.62 14.36
N LEU A 129 -0.83 -12.13 13.49
CA LEU A 129 -1.36 -10.78 13.56
C LEU A 129 -2.61 -10.71 14.44
N ARG A 130 -2.83 -9.56 15.07
CA ARG A 130 -4.05 -9.21 15.79
C ARG A 130 -4.87 -8.27 14.92
N GLN A 131 -5.75 -8.87 14.10
CA GLN A 131 -6.50 -8.14 13.08
C GLN A 131 -7.86 -7.71 13.61
N VAL A 132 -8.12 -6.41 13.59
CA VAL A 132 -9.36 -5.79 14.07
C VAL A 132 -10.11 -5.20 12.88
N GLN A 133 -11.35 -5.65 12.70
CA GLN A 133 -12.23 -5.08 11.69
C GLN A 133 -12.96 -3.86 12.23
N VAL A 134 -13.03 -2.81 11.43
CA VAL A 134 -13.85 -1.62 11.70
C VAL A 134 -15.32 -2.01 11.79
N ASN A 135 -15.99 -1.51 12.83
CA ASN A 135 -17.43 -1.69 13.03
C ASN A 135 -18.06 -0.35 13.41
N LYS A 136 -18.47 0.40 12.39
CA LYS A 136 -19.07 1.74 12.54
C LYS A 136 -20.36 1.72 13.35
N LYS A 137 -21.14 0.62 13.29
CA LYS A 137 -22.38 0.47 14.05
C LYS A 137 -22.12 0.32 15.56
N ALA A 138 -20.99 -0.28 15.92
CA ALA A 138 -20.54 -0.43 17.30
C ALA A 138 -19.64 0.72 17.78
N GLY A 139 -19.38 1.75 16.96
CA GLY A 139 -18.48 2.86 17.29
C GLY A 139 -16.98 2.54 17.18
N LEU A 140 -16.63 1.38 16.61
CA LEU A 140 -15.24 0.95 16.38
C LEU A 140 -14.75 1.48 15.02
N ASN A 141 -14.43 2.77 14.98
CA ASN A 141 -13.83 3.44 13.83
C ASN A 141 -12.28 3.35 13.90
N PHE A 142 -11.59 3.71 12.81
CA PHE A 142 -10.11 3.68 12.75
C PHE A 142 -9.46 4.44 13.92
N ASP A 143 -9.91 5.67 14.21
CA ASP A 143 -9.39 6.47 15.32
C ASP A 143 -9.53 5.78 16.69
N THR A 144 -10.72 5.24 17.00
CA THR A 144 -10.98 4.51 18.26
C THR A 144 -10.09 3.28 18.40
N ILE A 145 -9.93 2.53 17.30
CA ILE A 145 -9.10 1.32 17.25
C ILE A 145 -7.62 1.70 17.45
N MET A 146 -7.14 2.73 16.74
CA MET A 146 -5.77 3.24 16.83
C MET A 146 -5.40 3.66 18.26
N LYS A 147 -6.27 4.42 18.93
CA LYS A 147 -6.08 4.82 20.34
C LYS A 147 -6.02 3.62 21.28
N SER A 148 -6.74 2.55 20.95
CA SER A 148 -6.71 1.30 21.73
C SER A 148 -5.41 0.54 21.51
N PHE A 149 -4.87 0.53 20.28
CA PHE A 149 -3.58 -0.10 19.98
C PHE A 149 -2.44 0.51 20.79
N LEU A 150 -2.39 1.83 20.95
CA LEU A 150 -1.35 2.50 21.76
C LEU A 150 -1.31 2.07 23.23
N ARG A 151 -2.36 1.42 23.74
CA ARG A 151 -2.42 0.87 25.10
C ARG A 151 -2.17 -0.64 25.14
N ALA A 152 -2.03 -1.27 23.98
CA ALA A 152 -1.90 -2.71 23.80
C ALA A 152 -0.45 -3.15 23.59
N ASP A 153 0.52 -2.25 23.84
CA ASP A 153 1.96 -2.49 23.69
C ASP A 153 2.31 -3.09 22.31
N PRO A 154 1.97 -2.40 21.19
CA PRO A 154 2.23 -2.89 19.85
C PRO A 154 3.69 -2.61 19.45
N ASP A 155 4.27 -3.45 18.60
CA ASP A 155 5.54 -3.11 17.91
C ASP A 155 5.24 -2.50 16.54
N ILE A 156 4.25 -3.08 15.85
CA ILE A 156 3.84 -2.68 14.50
C ILE A 156 2.34 -2.44 14.47
N ILE A 157 1.95 -1.31 13.88
CA ILE A 157 0.56 -0.94 13.65
C ILE A 157 0.31 -0.84 12.15
N MET A 158 -0.75 -1.48 11.64
CA MET A 158 -1.23 -1.27 10.28
C MET A 158 -2.63 -0.68 10.28
N VAL A 159 -2.83 0.39 9.52
CA VAL A 159 -4.13 1.02 9.30
C VAL A 159 -4.53 0.83 7.85
N GLY A 160 -5.64 0.15 7.63
CA GLY A 160 -6.14 -0.18 6.29
C GLY A 160 -6.22 1.05 5.40
N GLU A 161 -6.63 2.20 5.94
CA GLU A 161 -6.56 3.47 5.24
C GLU A 161 -6.56 4.67 6.19
N MET A 162 -5.74 5.68 5.88
CA MET A 162 -5.77 6.98 6.55
C MET A 162 -6.48 8.00 5.66
N ARG A 163 -7.73 8.32 5.99
CA ARG A 163 -8.59 9.22 5.19
C ARG A 163 -8.70 10.63 5.76
N ASP A 164 -8.45 10.78 7.05
CA ASP A 164 -8.74 11.98 7.81
C ASP A 164 -7.55 12.43 8.65
N LYS A 165 -7.63 13.70 9.09
CA LYS A 165 -6.59 14.35 9.88
C LYS A 165 -6.33 13.65 11.20
N GLU A 166 -7.39 13.15 11.84
CA GLU A 166 -7.34 12.56 13.18
C GLU A 166 -6.58 11.23 13.19
N THR A 167 -6.93 10.32 12.27
CA THR A 167 -6.28 9.02 12.09
C THR A 167 -4.83 9.20 11.64
N THR A 168 -4.58 10.14 10.71
CA THR A 168 -3.22 10.42 10.23
C THR A 168 -2.35 11.01 11.34
N GLY A 169 -2.88 11.96 12.11
CA GLY A 169 -2.19 12.56 13.25
C GLY A 169 -1.81 11.52 14.30
N THR A 170 -2.74 10.64 14.65
CA THR A 170 -2.49 9.52 15.58
C THR A 170 -1.41 8.58 15.04
N GLY A 171 -1.39 8.31 13.74
CA GLY A 171 -0.35 7.50 13.09
C GLY A 171 1.04 8.14 13.17
N ILE A 172 1.15 9.46 12.97
CA ILE A 172 2.41 10.19 13.12
C ILE A 172 2.87 10.16 14.58
N GLU A 173 1.99 10.45 15.53
CA GLU A 173 2.32 10.39 16.96
C GLU A 173 2.78 8.99 17.40
N ALA A 174 2.09 7.94 16.93
CA ALA A 174 2.49 6.55 17.15
C ALA A 174 3.90 6.29 16.60
N SER A 175 4.20 6.78 15.40
CA SER A 175 5.52 6.59 14.79
C SER A 175 6.65 7.32 15.52
N LEU A 176 6.40 8.55 16.00
CA LEU A 176 7.37 9.34 16.76
C LEU A 176 7.59 8.81 18.18
N THR A 177 6.64 8.02 18.70
CA THR A 177 6.73 7.35 20.01
C THR A 177 7.39 5.96 19.92
N GLY A 178 7.98 5.61 18.78
CA GLY A 178 8.78 4.40 18.64
C GLY A 178 8.07 3.20 18.02
N HIS A 179 6.90 3.40 17.41
CA HIS A 179 6.17 2.33 16.71
C HIS A 179 6.45 2.35 15.21
N LEU A 180 6.40 1.19 14.57
CA LEU A 180 6.39 1.12 13.10
C LEU A 180 4.95 1.13 12.60
N VAL A 181 4.60 2.12 11.79
CA VAL A 181 3.23 2.36 11.34
C VAL A 181 3.14 2.22 9.83
N PHE A 182 2.23 1.36 9.38
CA PHE A 182 1.90 1.16 7.98
C PHE A 182 0.49 1.65 7.68
N ALA A 183 0.30 2.31 6.54
CA ALA A 183 -1.03 2.70 6.12
C ALA A 183 -1.20 2.77 4.60
N THR A 184 -2.44 2.77 4.14
CA THR A 184 -2.75 3.06 2.74
C THR A 184 -3.31 4.46 2.51
N LEU A 185 -3.05 4.99 1.31
CA LEU A 185 -3.58 6.26 0.82
C LEU A 185 -4.11 6.15 -0.62
N HIS A 186 -5.08 6.99 -0.96
CA HIS A 186 -5.63 7.12 -2.32
C HIS A 186 -5.06 8.33 -3.04
N THR A 187 -3.87 8.15 -3.61
CA THR A 187 -3.14 9.16 -4.39
C THR A 187 -2.59 8.51 -5.66
N ASN A 188 -2.15 9.33 -6.63
CA ASN A 188 -1.71 8.79 -7.92
C ASN A 188 -0.22 8.47 -8.02
N SER A 189 0.60 9.13 -7.19
CA SER A 189 2.05 8.99 -7.13
C SER A 189 2.57 9.15 -5.69
N ALA A 190 3.79 8.69 -5.44
CA ALA A 190 4.42 8.81 -4.13
C ALA A 190 4.68 10.28 -3.76
N PRO A 191 5.24 11.15 -4.63
CA PRO A 191 5.40 12.58 -4.33
C PRO A 191 4.09 13.34 -4.09
N GLU A 192 3.02 13.04 -4.84
CA GLU A 192 1.70 13.66 -4.58
C GLU A 192 1.13 13.27 -3.22
N SER A 193 1.51 12.10 -2.69
CA SER A 193 1.04 11.64 -1.39
C SER A 193 1.54 12.52 -0.26
N ILE A 194 2.77 13.03 -0.37
CA ILE A 194 3.33 14.00 0.57
C ILE A 194 2.43 15.25 0.62
N ILE A 195 2.12 15.83 -0.55
CA ILE A 195 1.30 17.05 -0.61
C ILE A 195 -0.10 16.78 -0.08
N ARG A 196 -0.70 15.63 -0.42
CA ARG A 196 -2.02 15.25 0.09
C ARG A 196 -2.04 15.15 1.62
N LEU A 197 -0.98 14.62 2.24
CA LEU A 197 -0.85 14.53 3.70
C LEU A 197 -0.70 15.93 4.33
N LEU A 198 0.10 16.81 3.72
CA LEU A 198 0.21 18.20 4.16
C LEU A 198 -1.12 18.97 4.03
N ASP A 199 -1.86 18.77 2.95
CA ASP A 199 -3.19 19.37 2.73
C ASP A 199 -4.25 18.89 3.74
N MET A 200 -4.09 17.67 4.29
CA MET A 200 -4.91 17.18 5.40
C MET A 200 -4.55 17.83 6.74
N GLY A 201 -3.57 18.74 6.76
CA GLY A 201 -3.18 19.51 7.94
C GLY A 201 -2.17 18.80 8.82
N MET A 202 -1.35 17.93 8.26
CA MET A 202 -0.19 17.35 8.96
C MET A 202 0.89 18.40 9.13
N ASP A 203 1.51 18.42 10.33
CA ASP A 203 2.66 19.27 10.57
C ASP A 203 3.87 18.78 9.73
N PRO A 204 4.49 19.65 8.91
CA PRO A 204 5.56 19.23 8.00
C PRO A 204 6.78 18.67 8.70
N PHE A 205 7.13 19.20 9.89
CA PHE A 205 8.33 18.77 10.61
C PHE A 205 8.12 17.39 11.21
N ASN A 206 7.05 17.21 11.97
CA ASN A 206 6.70 15.91 12.56
C ASN A 206 6.48 14.84 11.48
N PHE A 207 5.83 15.21 10.36
CA PHE A 207 5.63 14.30 9.26
C PHE A 207 6.95 13.91 8.56
N ALA A 208 7.81 14.88 8.26
CA ALA A 208 9.11 14.61 7.63
C ALA A 208 10.00 13.71 8.51
N ASP A 209 9.99 13.93 9.83
CA ASP A 209 10.77 13.14 10.76
C ASP A 209 10.25 11.69 10.88
N ALA A 210 8.92 11.54 10.91
CA ALA A 210 8.25 10.25 10.98
C ALA A 210 8.36 9.41 9.69
N LEU A 211 8.33 10.05 8.51
CA LEU A 211 8.23 9.35 7.24
C LEU A 211 9.49 8.53 6.92
N LEU A 212 9.29 7.24 6.59
CA LEU A 212 10.32 6.33 6.10
C LEU A 212 10.31 6.24 4.58
N GLY A 213 9.11 6.18 3.99
CA GLY A 213 8.94 6.07 2.55
C GLY A 213 7.48 5.89 2.13
N ILE A 214 7.26 6.00 0.82
CA ILE A 214 5.95 5.85 0.18
C ILE A 214 6.13 4.97 -1.05
N LEU A 215 5.36 3.89 -1.12
CA LEU A 215 5.27 3.01 -2.28
C LEU A 215 3.97 3.26 -3.04
N ALA A 216 4.05 3.93 -4.18
CA ALA A 216 2.93 4.02 -5.12
C ALA A 216 2.85 2.76 -5.98
N GLN A 217 1.63 2.27 -6.20
CA GLN A 217 1.38 1.02 -6.92
C GLN A 217 0.22 1.09 -7.91
N ARG A 218 0.40 0.45 -9.07
CA ARG A 218 -0.63 0.11 -10.05
C ARG A 218 -0.53 -1.37 -10.44
N LEU A 219 -1.61 -1.96 -10.96
CA LEU A 219 -1.57 -3.31 -11.52
C LEU A 219 -1.86 -3.28 -13.02
N ALA A 220 -0.91 -3.76 -13.81
CA ALA A 220 -1.06 -4.02 -15.24
C ALA A 220 -1.35 -5.52 -15.48
N LYS A 221 -1.88 -5.87 -16.66
CA LYS A 221 -2.00 -7.27 -17.04
C LYS A 221 -0.64 -7.85 -17.42
N ARG A 222 -0.38 -9.10 -17.04
CA ARG A 222 0.83 -9.83 -17.42
C ARG A 222 0.62 -10.56 -18.75
N LEU A 223 1.58 -10.47 -19.66
CA LEU A 223 1.56 -11.23 -20.91
C LEU A 223 1.51 -12.73 -20.62
N CYS A 224 0.71 -13.47 -21.40
CA CYS A 224 0.58 -14.90 -21.24
C CYS A 224 1.91 -15.60 -21.56
N GLY A 225 2.48 -16.29 -20.58
CA GLY A 225 3.74 -17.03 -20.76
C GLY A 225 3.68 -18.15 -21.80
N LYS A 226 2.48 -18.63 -22.18
CA LYS A 226 2.31 -19.69 -23.19
C LYS A 226 2.17 -19.19 -24.62
N CYS A 227 1.73 -17.95 -24.83
CA CYS A 227 1.41 -17.48 -26.19
C CYS A 227 1.97 -16.11 -26.56
N LYS A 228 2.68 -15.41 -25.66
CA LYS A 228 3.34 -14.15 -26.00
C LYS A 228 4.27 -14.34 -27.20
N GLN A 229 4.20 -13.42 -28.16
CA GLN A 229 5.00 -13.49 -29.39
C GLN A 229 6.13 -12.48 -29.34
N ALA A 230 7.37 -12.97 -29.43
CA ALA A 230 8.56 -12.13 -29.51
C ALA A 230 8.67 -11.44 -30.88
N TYR A 231 9.14 -10.20 -30.90
CA TYR A 231 9.48 -9.48 -32.12
C TYR A 231 10.62 -8.48 -31.85
N ALA A 232 11.37 -8.14 -32.91
CA ALA A 232 12.33 -7.05 -32.88
C ALA A 232 11.58 -5.74 -33.16
N PRO A 233 11.57 -4.77 -32.23
CA PRO A 233 10.91 -3.49 -32.46
C PRO A 233 11.66 -2.68 -33.53
N GLY A 234 10.91 -1.90 -34.30
CA GLY A 234 11.50 -0.95 -35.25
C GLY A 234 12.18 0.22 -34.53
N ALA A 235 13.08 0.94 -35.22
CA ALA A 235 13.78 2.09 -34.64
C ALA A 235 12.83 3.20 -34.14
N GLU A 236 11.68 3.38 -34.80
CA GLU A 236 10.63 4.32 -34.38
C GLU A 236 10.02 3.93 -33.04
N GLU A 237 9.67 2.66 -32.86
CA GLU A 237 9.04 2.15 -31.64
C GLU A 237 9.99 2.26 -30.44
N VAL A 238 11.27 1.92 -30.64
CA VAL A 238 12.31 2.11 -29.61
C VAL A 238 12.42 3.59 -29.23
N ARG A 239 12.39 4.50 -30.21
CA ARG A 239 12.45 5.95 -29.96
C ARG A 239 11.24 6.43 -29.17
N GLN A 240 10.04 5.95 -29.48
CA GLN A 240 8.81 6.31 -28.77
C GLN A 240 8.84 5.83 -27.30
N ILE A 241 9.24 4.57 -27.06
CA ILE A 241 9.39 4.04 -25.71
C ILE A 241 10.39 4.87 -24.92
N LEU A 242 11.54 5.18 -25.51
CA LEU A 242 12.59 5.98 -24.87
C LEU A 242 12.12 7.42 -24.62
N GLN A 243 11.38 8.03 -25.54
CA GLN A 243 10.78 9.35 -25.34
C GLN A 243 9.81 9.37 -24.16
N GLU A 244 8.96 8.34 -24.04
CA GLU A 244 8.05 8.19 -22.91
C GLU A 244 8.74 7.92 -21.58
N TYR A 245 9.88 7.24 -21.59
CA TYR A 245 10.72 7.06 -20.40
C TYR A 245 11.37 8.38 -19.99
N CYS A 246 12.02 9.06 -20.94
CA CYS A 246 12.74 10.31 -20.69
C CYS A 246 11.82 11.50 -20.40
N SER A 247 10.54 11.46 -20.80
CA SER A 247 9.59 12.52 -20.45
C SER A 247 9.38 12.68 -18.95
N GLU A 248 9.61 11.61 -18.17
CA GLU A 248 9.55 11.63 -16.71
C GLU A 248 10.77 12.34 -16.08
N LEU A 249 11.87 12.44 -16.82
CA LEU A 249 13.17 12.92 -16.32
C LEU A 249 13.44 14.40 -16.67
N LEU A 250 12.58 15.06 -17.44
CA LEU A 250 12.83 16.40 -18.01
C LEU A 250 13.17 17.47 -16.96
N ASN A 251 12.67 17.33 -15.73
CA ASN A 251 12.90 18.31 -14.66
C ASN A 251 14.15 18.05 -13.81
N THR A 252 14.85 16.93 -14.04
CA THR A 252 16.08 16.58 -13.33
C THR A 252 17.27 17.41 -13.80
N ALA A 253 18.27 17.60 -12.94
CA ALA A 253 19.48 18.35 -13.23
C ALA A 253 20.23 17.84 -14.48
N PRO A 254 20.39 16.52 -14.73
CA PRO A 254 21.01 16.02 -15.95
C PRO A 254 20.29 16.47 -17.23
N PHE A 255 18.94 16.39 -17.25
CA PHE A 255 18.15 16.78 -18.43
C PHE A 255 18.10 18.29 -18.63
N LYS A 256 18.06 19.08 -17.55
CA LYS A 256 18.14 20.54 -17.63
C LYS A 256 19.50 21.03 -18.12
N LYS A 257 20.58 20.33 -17.77
CA LYS A 257 21.95 20.69 -18.16
C LYS A 257 22.26 20.33 -19.61
N ASP A 258 21.98 19.09 -20.01
CA ASP A 258 22.19 18.60 -21.36
C ASP A 258 21.21 17.46 -21.66
N ALA A 259 20.04 17.82 -22.20
CA ALA A 259 18.99 16.87 -22.54
C ALA A 259 19.45 15.81 -23.54
N LYS A 260 20.36 16.15 -24.47
CA LYS A 260 20.84 15.21 -25.48
C LYS A 260 21.73 14.15 -24.84
N SER A 261 22.73 14.56 -24.07
CA SER A 261 23.60 13.62 -23.36
C SER A 261 22.83 12.77 -22.35
N ALA A 262 21.89 13.38 -21.61
CA ALA A 262 21.04 12.66 -20.66
C ALA A 262 20.19 11.57 -21.35
N TYR A 263 19.62 11.88 -22.52
CA TYR A 263 18.86 10.92 -23.32
C TYR A 263 19.73 9.75 -23.81
N GLU A 264 20.95 10.04 -24.29
CA GLU A 264 21.91 9.02 -24.74
C GLU A 264 22.36 8.10 -23.60
N ASN A 265 22.53 8.65 -22.39
CA ASN A 265 22.89 7.88 -21.20
C ASN A 265 21.76 6.91 -20.79
N VAL A 266 20.52 7.40 -20.74
CA VAL A 266 19.35 6.55 -20.46
C VAL A 266 19.25 5.42 -21.48
N TYR A 267 19.39 5.73 -22.77
CA TYR A 267 19.37 4.70 -23.82
C TYR A 267 20.45 3.63 -23.59
N ARG A 268 21.68 4.06 -23.30
CA ARG A 268 22.81 3.16 -23.03
C ARG A 268 22.55 2.24 -21.84
N ASP A 269 21.97 2.79 -20.77
CA ASP A 269 21.65 2.03 -19.56
C ASP A 269 20.55 1.00 -19.82
N LEU A 270 19.51 1.36 -20.57
CA LEU A 270 18.46 0.44 -20.98
C LEU A 270 18.98 -0.66 -21.90
N VAL A 271 19.85 -0.33 -22.87
CA VAL A 271 20.50 -1.32 -23.74
C VAL A 271 21.35 -2.27 -22.90
N LYS A 272 22.18 -1.74 -22.00
CA LYS A 272 23.02 -2.56 -21.12
C LYS A 272 22.19 -3.52 -20.24
N SER A 273 21.01 -3.08 -19.82
CA SER A 273 20.18 -3.83 -18.87
C SER A 273 19.22 -4.82 -19.53
N TYR A 274 18.73 -4.52 -20.74
CA TYR A 274 17.61 -5.26 -21.35
C TYR A 274 17.80 -5.65 -22.82
N ALA A 275 18.83 -5.17 -23.51
CA ALA A 275 19.11 -5.66 -24.86
C ALA A 275 19.82 -7.02 -24.80
N GLY A 276 19.60 -7.85 -25.82
CA GLY A 276 20.36 -9.10 -25.99
C GLY A 276 21.80 -8.86 -26.45
N ASP A 277 22.57 -9.92 -26.65
CA ASP A 277 24.00 -9.88 -27.00
C ASP A 277 24.34 -9.02 -28.23
N ARG A 278 23.37 -8.82 -29.13
CA ARG A 278 23.53 -7.99 -30.34
C ARG A 278 23.18 -6.51 -30.13
N GLY A 279 22.93 -6.08 -28.88
CA GLY A 279 22.49 -4.72 -28.54
C GLY A 279 21.08 -4.39 -29.03
N GLN A 280 20.25 -5.40 -29.33
CA GLN A 280 18.88 -5.22 -29.79
C GLN A 280 17.87 -5.64 -28.71
N PHE A 281 16.82 -4.84 -28.54
CA PHE A 281 15.69 -5.19 -27.68
C PHE A 281 14.84 -6.29 -28.31
N THR A 282 14.27 -7.14 -27.46
CA THR A 282 13.21 -8.08 -27.85
C THR A 282 11.95 -7.71 -27.10
N LEU A 283 10.90 -7.30 -27.83
CA LEU A 283 9.60 -6.99 -27.24
C LEU A 283 8.62 -8.13 -27.47
N TYR A 284 7.50 -8.09 -26.75
CA TYR A 284 6.49 -9.13 -26.79
C TYR A 284 5.11 -8.52 -26.94
N LYS A 285 4.27 -9.20 -27.74
CA LYS A 285 2.87 -8.83 -27.93
C LYS A 285 1.93 -9.97 -27.55
N ALA A 286 0.73 -9.60 -27.11
CA ALA A 286 -0.36 -10.51 -26.84
C ALA A 286 -0.85 -11.21 -28.12
N ARG A 287 -0.96 -12.55 -28.09
CA ARG A 287 -1.48 -13.37 -29.21
C ARG A 287 -2.86 -13.97 -28.93
N GLY A 288 -3.10 -14.42 -27.71
CA GLY A 288 -4.26 -15.22 -27.35
C GLY A 288 -4.03 -16.72 -27.51
N CYS A 289 -4.52 -17.50 -26.54
CA CYS A 289 -4.61 -18.96 -26.58
C CYS A 289 -5.66 -19.42 -25.57
N GLU A 290 -6.03 -20.70 -25.61
CA GLU A 290 -6.99 -21.29 -24.68
C GLU A 290 -6.62 -21.07 -23.21
N ALA A 291 -5.34 -21.21 -22.85
CA ALA A 291 -4.88 -21.08 -21.47
C ALA A 291 -5.05 -19.69 -20.84
N CYS A 292 -5.25 -18.65 -21.67
CA CYS A 292 -5.55 -17.28 -21.25
C CYS A 292 -6.93 -16.79 -21.70
N GLY A 293 -7.82 -17.71 -22.12
CA GLY A 293 -9.15 -17.35 -22.62
C GLY A 293 -9.09 -16.46 -23.86
N ASN A 294 -8.11 -16.67 -24.73
CA ASN A 294 -7.86 -15.89 -25.94
C ASN A 294 -7.57 -14.39 -25.73
N THR A 295 -7.34 -13.94 -24.50
CA THR A 295 -7.01 -12.52 -24.22
C THR A 295 -5.56 -12.15 -24.52
N GLY A 296 -4.66 -13.15 -24.47
CA GLY A 296 -3.21 -12.95 -24.54
C GLY A 296 -2.55 -12.52 -23.22
N TYR A 297 -3.32 -12.39 -22.14
CA TYR A 297 -2.83 -12.01 -20.82
C TYR A 297 -3.24 -13.04 -19.76
N LYS A 298 -2.39 -13.29 -18.76
CA LYS A 298 -2.72 -14.18 -17.64
C LYS A 298 -2.04 -13.71 -16.36
N GLY A 299 -2.85 -13.35 -15.37
CA GLY A 299 -2.38 -12.74 -14.12
C GLY A 299 -2.10 -11.24 -14.26
N ARG A 300 -1.58 -10.65 -13.19
CA ARG A 300 -1.26 -9.23 -13.07
C ARG A 300 0.21 -9.04 -12.73
N VAL A 301 0.72 -7.84 -12.97
CA VAL A 301 2.05 -7.40 -12.55
C VAL A 301 1.93 -6.03 -11.88
N GLY A 302 2.60 -5.87 -10.73
CA GLY A 302 2.68 -4.58 -10.05
C GLY A 302 3.65 -3.63 -10.75
N LEU A 303 3.24 -2.38 -10.93
CA LEU A 303 4.12 -1.27 -11.27
C LEU A 303 4.37 -0.49 -9.99
N HIS A 304 5.63 -0.20 -9.69
CA HIS A 304 6.06 0.29 -8.38
C HIS A 304 6.90 1.56 -8.51
N GLU A 305 6.49 2.58 -7.78
CA GLU A 305 7.25 3.81 -7.58
C GLU A 305 7.53 3.95 -6.08
N LEU A 306 8.80 3.84 -5.72
CA LEU A 306 9.24 3.79 -4.33
C LEU A 306 10.04 5.04 -3.99
N LEU A 307 9.42 5.94 -3.21
CA LEU A 307 10.06 7.09 -2.60
C LEU A 307 10.60 6.69 -1.23
N ILE A 308 11.88 6.95 -0.99
CA ILE A 308 12.51 6.84 0.34
C ILE A 308 12.67 8.26 0.89
N ALA A 309 12.31 8.46 2.16
CA ALA A 309 12.39 9.76 2.81
C ALA A 309 13.82 10.07 3.26
N SER A 310 14.68 10.44 2.30
CA SER A 310 16.04 10.92 2.54
C SER A 310 16.06 12.33 3.15
N ASP A 311 17.18 12.77 3.71
CA ASP A 311 17.31 14.12 4.28
C ASP A 311 16.95 15.25 3.29
N PRO A 312 17.36 15.20 2.00
CA PRO A 312 16.90 16.17 1.01
C PRO A 312 15.38 16.19 0.84
N ILE A 313 14.74 15.01 0.80
CA ILE A 313 13.28 14.91 0.70
C ILE A 313 12.60 15.44 1.96
N LYS A 314 13.10 15.10 3.14
CA LYS A 314 12.58 15.62 4.43
C LYS A 314 12.65 17.14 4.48
N LYS A 315 13.76 17.72 4.04
CA LYS A 315 13.91 19.18 3.92
C LYS A 315 12.86 19.79 2.98
N LEU A 316 12.65 19.19 1.80
CA LEU A 316 11.62 19.67 0.86
C LEU A 316 10.21 19.56 1.42
N ILE A 317 9.91 18.54 2.23
CA ILE A 317 8.63 18.42 2.95
C ILE A 317 8.47 19.60 3.92
N GLN A 318 9.49 19.85 4.75
CA GLN A 318 9.50 20.94 5.73
C GLN A 318 9.35 22.33 5.08
N GLU A 319 9.92 22.51 3.88
CA GLU A 319 9.85 23.75 3.10
C GLU A 319 8.56 23.89 2.26
N HIS A 320 7.65 22.92 2.31
CA HIS A 320 6.44 22.88 1.46
C HIS A 320 6.76 22.99 -0.04
N ALA A 321 7.81 22.31 -0.49
CA ALA A 321 8.22 22.34 -1.89
C ALA A 321 7.14 21.80 -2.83
N ARG A 322 7.15 22.25 -4.08
CA ARG A 322 6.18 21.78 -5.09
C ARG A 322 6.46 20.32 -5.45
N VAL A 323 5.42 19.57 -5.83
CA VAL A 323 5.53 18.16 -6.27
C VAL A 323 6.65 17.94 -7.29
N ALA A 324 6.79 18.86 -8.25
CA ALA A 324 7.79 18.75 -9.32
C ALA A 324 9.24 18.80 -8.79
N GLU A 325 9.48 19.52 -7.70
CA GLU A 325 10.80 19.64 -7.06
C GLU A 325 11.13 18.38 -6.27
N ILE A 326 10.17 17.88 -5.48
CA ILE A 326 10.27 16.61 -4.75
C ILE A 326 10.53 15.47 -5.73
N LEU A 327 9.75 15.39 -6.82
CA LEU A 327 9.89 14.37 -7.86
C LEU A 327 11.29 14.43 -8.51
N ALA A 328 11.81 15.62 -8.83
CA ALA A 328 13.12 15.75 -9.44
C ALA A 328 14.22 15.17 -8.53
N VAL A 329 14.21 15.51 -7.23
CA VAL A 329 15.17 14.97 -6.26
C VAL A 329 15.01 13.46 -6.10
N CYS A 330 13.77 12.95 -6.02
CA CYS A 330 13.53 11.50 -5.94
C CYS A 330 14.14 10.76 -7.15
N LEU A 331 13.94 11.30 -8.37
CA LEU A 331 14.47 10.71 -9.60
C LEU A 331 16.00 10.75 -9.65
N GLU A 332 16.60 11.84 -9.18
CA GLU A 332 18.05 12.00 -9.06
C GLU A 332 18.66 11.03 -8.04
N GLU A 333 17.94 10.71 -6.96
CA GLU A 333 18.29 9.67 -5.98
C GLU A 333 17.95 8.23 -6.47
N GLY A 334 17.56 8.10 -7.73
CA GLY A 334 17.36 6.82 -8.40
C GLY A 334 16.00 6.18 -8.16
N MET A 335 14.98 6.95 -7.77
CA MET A 335 13.59 6.51 -7.88
C MET A 335 13.24 6.23 -9.36
N ARG A 336 12.32 5.31 -9.59
CA ARG A 336 11.66 5.10 -10.88
C ARG A 336 10.20 5.43 -10.72
N THR A 337 9.63 6.19 -11.66
CA THR A 337 8.18 6.41 -11.67
C THR A 337 7.45 5.13 -12.04
N LEU A 338 6.13 5.09 -11.77
CA LEU A 338 5.27 3.97 -12.19
C LEU A 338 5.41 3.64 -13.68
N LYS A 339 5.55 4.68 -14.51
CA LYS A 339 5.70 4.54 -15.96
C LYS A 339 7.08 4.00 -16.35
N MET A 340 8.15 4.47 -15.70
CA MET A 340 9.50 3.97 -15.93
C MET A 340 9.62 2.49 -15.55
N ASP A 341 9.15 2.09 -14.36
CA ASP A 341 9.13 0.69 -13.92
C ASP A 341 8.23 -0.18 -14.84
N GLY A 342 7.11 0.38 -15.32
CA GLY A 342 6.28 -0.23 -16.36
C GLY A 342 7.04 -0.50 -17.65
N ILE A 343 7.74 0.49 -18.19
CA ILE A 343 8.54 0.37 -19.40
C ILE A 343 9.66 -0.67 -19.21
N GLU A 344 10.36 -0.67 -18.08
CA GLU A 344 11.38 -1.68 -17.77
C GLU A 344 10.79 -3.10 -17.77
N LYS A 345 9.55 -3.27 -17.29
CA LYS A 345 8.81 -4.55 -17.36
C LYS A 345 8.35 -4.92 -18.77
N VAL A 346 8.12 -3.94 -19.65
CA VAL A 346 7.90 -4.18 -21.08
C VAL A 346 9.17 -4.71 -21.74
N LEU A 347 10.32 -4.09 -21.45
CA LEU A 347 11.62 -4.53 -21.96
C LEU A 347 12.00 -5.94 -21.48
N GLN A 348 11.51 -6.37 -20.32
CA GLN A 348 11.64 -7.73 -19.79
C GLN A 348 10.62 -8.73 -20.38
N GLY A 349 9.67 -8.28 -21.20
CA GLY A 349 8.62 -9.12 -21.78
C GLY A 349 7.60 -9.65 -20.76
N ILE A 350 7.38 -8.90 -19.67
CA ILE A 350 6.41 -9.23 -18.62
C ILE A 350 5.03 -8.64 -18.94
N THR A 351 5.00 -7.43 -19.48
CA THR A 351 3.79 -6.72 -19.94
C THR A 351 4.07 -6.02 -21.27
N ASP A 352 3.18 -5.17 -21.74
CA ASP A 352 3.35 -4.39 -22.98
C ASP A 352 2.97 -2.91 -22.79
N MET A 353 3.38 -2.06 -23.75
CA MET A 353 3.12 -0.62 -23.70
C MET A 353 1.63 -0.25 -23.60
N PRO A 354 0.69 -0.92 -24.31
CA PRO A 354 -0.73 -0.71 -24.10
C PRO A 354 -1.18 -0.85 -22.64
N GLN A 355 -0.70 -1.89 -21.93
CA GLN A 355 -1.03 -2.06 -20.51
C GLN A 355 -0.40 -0.97 -19.63
N VAL A 356 0.86 -0.61 -19.86
CA VAL A 356 1.54 0.45 -19.08
C VAL A 356 0.82 1.79 -19.24
N ARG A 357 0.53 2.19 -20.48
CA ARG A 357 -0.19 3.44 -20.78
C ARG A 357 -1.60 3.47 -20.19
N ALA A 358 -2.29 2.33 -20.16
CA ALA A 358 -3.64 2.24 -19.61
C ALA A 358 -3.70 2.48 -18.09
N VAL A 359 -2.64 2.12 -17.35
CA VAL A 359 -2.64 2.20 -15.87
C VAL A 359 -1.83 3.37 -15.32
N CYS A 360 -0.97 3.98 -16.14
CA CYS A 360 -0.14 5.14 -15.78
C CYS A 360 -0.67 6.44 -16.39
N ILE A 361 -2.00 6.60 -16.50
CA ILE A 361 -2.63 7.82 -17.01
C ILE A 361 -2.31 8.96 -16.02
N LYS A 362 -1.71 10.04 -16.53
CA LYS A 362 -1.53 11.30 -15.82
C LYS A 362 -2.72 12.21 -16.07
#